data_AF-A0A5C3LK21-F1
#
_entry.id   AF-A0A5C3LK21-F1
#
_cell.length_a   1.000
_cell.length_b   1.000
_cell.length_c   1.000
_cell.angle_alpha   90.00
_cell.angle_beta   90.00
_cell.angle_gamma   90.00
#
_symmetry.space_group_name_H-M   'P 1'
#
loop_
_entity.id
_entity.type
_entity.pdbx_description
1 polymer ?
#
loop_
_entity_poly.entity_id
_entity_poly.type
_entity_poly.pdbx_seq_one_letter_code
_entity_poly.pdbx_strand_id
1 'polypeptide(L)'
;MASIDSQPLPIPSLGMPSSPSKLEALRETVSHVKRKVTTKEGWIGDYDYACKERRLPPFYALDDSLPLLLGMTSGLQHSLAMLAGLITPPMIFASALSLDAETSAYMISASLIGCGILSFMQMSRIHLWGRFYLGTGLLTVVGTSFATLSTANSIFNAMYRDGTCPSTIGPSGIVIRGSCPDAYGMVLGTSLVCSFLNIFMSFCSPRILKRLFPPIVTGTVILMIGASLIGESGIANWGGGSNNCKLRPDSGFFELCPNINAPRPLPWGSAEFIGLGFLSFSTIIVVEMFGSPFMRNISIICGLVVGCIVAGATGYMSSSSIDSAPAITFLWVKTFKIGVYPPAILPMLAVYISLAMEAIGDITASAEVSKQVVTGPVFDSRIQGGVLGDGISGFVSALFTVTPLSTFAQNNGVIAITRCANRGAGRWCCFFLILFGTIGKLAGIFLAIPPSVLGGVTTFLFANVAASGIRVLAGTKFSRRDRFVLAAALSFGVGNLLNHSTFTYLFERVETSNKGLQGLFDSITIVLSTPFLSAGVVATVLNLILPTDIPEKEGDLIASEEATDDESVEKIDVEAQLDEKSSKLHSV
;
A
#
# COMPACT_ATOMS: atom_id res chain seq x y z
N MET A 1 44.02 25.98 -53.02
CA MET A 1 43.54 24.86 -53.86
C MET A 1 43.29 23.69 -52.93
N ALA A 2 42.07 23.24 -52.63
CA ALA A 2 40.75 23.51 -53.19
C ALA A 2 39.72 23.51 -52.05
N SER A 3 38.84 24.51 -52.06
CA SER A 3 37.62 24.60 -51.25
C SER A 3 36.53 23.79 -51.93
N ILE A 4 35.97 22.80 -51.25
CA ILE A 4 34.77 22.08 -51.70
C ILE A 4 33.58 22.70 -50.96
N ASP A 5 32.81 23.51 -51.70
CA ASP A 5 31.49 23.99 -51.32
C ASP A 5 30.54 22.80 -51.20
N SER A 6 30.08 22.50 -49.98
CA SER A 6 28.93 21.63 -49.75
C SER A 6 27.72 22.49 -49.39
N GLN A 7 26.86 22.74 -50.38
CA GLN A 7 25.53 23.31 -50.14
C GLN A 7 24.69 22.39 -49.23
N PRO A 8 23.90 22.94 -48.29
CA PRO A 8 22.96 22.15 -47.51
C PRO A 8 21.76 21.72 -48.37
N LEU A 9 21.46 20.42 -48.36
CA LEU A 9 20.25 19.84 -48.93
C LEU A 9 18.99 20.46 -48.30
N PRO A 10 17.90 20.70 -49.06
CA PRO A 10 16.67 21.23 -48.50
C PRO A 10 16.05 20.20 -47.55
N ILE A 11 15.83 20.62 -46.30
CA ILE A 11 15.04 19.88 -45.32
C ILE A 11 13.61 19.77 -45.88
N PRO A 12 13.03 18.57 -46.06
CA PRO A 12 11.61 18.46 -46.38
C PRO A 12 10.83 19.06 -45.22
N SER A 13 10.01 20.08 -45.50
CA SER A 13 9.07 20.61 -44.54
C SER A 13 8.14 19.48 -44.08
N LEU A 14 8.38 18.92 -42.90
CA LEU A 14 7.37 18.12 -42.21
C LEU A 14 6.19 19.05 -41.94
N GLY A 15 5.18 18.97 -42.81
CA GLY A 15 3.87 19.51 -42.50
C GLY A 15 3.42 18.88 -41.19
N MET A 16 3.15 19.72 -40.19
CA MET A 16 2.51 19.26 -38.96
C MET A 16 1.24 18.51 -39.35
N PRO A 17 1.05 17.23 -38.94
CA PRO A 17 -0.24 16.58 -39.14
C PRO A 17 -1.29 17.42 -38.42
N SER A 18 -2.27 17.91 -39.17
CA SER A 18 -3.46 18.56 -38.63
C SER A 18 -4.06 17.64 -37.57
N SER A 19 -4.27 18.16 -36.37
CA SER A 19 -4.98 17.41 -35.32
C SER A 19 -6.33 16.96 -35.86
N PRO A 20 -6.68 15.66 -35.77
CA PRO A 20 -7.94 15.16 -36.32
C PRO A 20 -9.11 15.89 -35.65
N SER A 21 -10.15 16.17 -36.42
CA SER A 21 -11.36 16.75 -35.85
C SER A 21 -11.93 15.80 -34.79
N LYS A 22 -12.56 16.34 -33.73
CA LYS A 22 -13.13 15.51 -32.65
C LYS A 22 -14.05 14.39 -33.17
N LEU A 23 -14.72 14.62 -34.31
CA LEU A 23 -15.60 13.66 -34.98
C LEU A 23 -14.83 12.52 -35.67
N GLU A 24 -13.68 12.80 -36.29
CA GLU A 24 -12.83 11.77 -36.91
C GLU A 24 -12.19 10.87 -35.87
N ALA A 25 -11.67 11.46 -34.77
CA ALA A 25 -11.14 10.69 -33.64
C ALA A 25 -12.21 9.79 -33.01
N LEU A 26 -13.46 10.26 -32.93
CA LEU A 26 -14.58 9.48 -32.41
C LEU A 26 -14.97 8.35 -33.38
N ARG A 27 -14.98 8.62 -34.69
CA ARG A 27 -15.27 7.63 -35.73
C ARG A 27 -14.19 6.54 -35.82
N GLU A 28 -12.92 6.91 -35.67
CA GLU A 28 -11.80 5.96 -35.57
C GLU A 28 -11.86 5.14 -34.27
N THR A 29 -12.22 5.76 -33.15
CA THR A 29 -12.41 5.03 -31.88
C THR A 29 -13.54 4.01 -32.02
N VAL A 30 -14.67 4.40 -32.62
CA VAL A 30 -15.82 3.51 -32.84
C VAL A 30 -15.49 2.38 -33.83
N SER A 31 -14.77 2.67 -34.92
CA SER A 31 -14.36 1.65 -35.89
C SER A 31 -13.35 0.67 -35.29
N HIS A 32 -12.43 1.16 -34.46
CA HIS A 32 -11.44 0.34 -33.76
C HIS A 32 -12.07 -0.54 -32.68
N VAL A 33 -13.04 -0.02 -31.91
CA VAL A 33 -13.84 -0.80 -30.95
C VAL A 33 -14.66 -1.85 -31.68
N LYS A 34 -15.34 -1.47 -32.78
CA LYS A 34 -16.10 -2.42 -33.61
C LYS A 34 -15.20 -3.55 -34.09
N ARG A 35 -14.03 -3.24 -34.67
CA ARG A 35 -13.07 -4.24 -35.13
C ARG A 35 -12.62 -5.17 -33.99
N LYS A 36 -12.30 -4.63 -32.80
CA LYS A 36 -11.90 -5.44 -31.64
C LYS A 36 -12.98 -6.40 -31.16
N VAL A 37 -14.24 -5.97 -31.17
CA VAL A 37 -15.37 -6.79 -30.68
C VAL A 37 -15.86 -7.77 -31.75
N THR A 38 -15.70 -7.46 -33.05
CA THR A 38 -16.22 -8.30 -34.13
C THR A 38 -15.22 -9.28 -34.74
N THR A 39 -13.90 -9.11 -34.58
CA THR A 39 -12.90 -10.00 -35.19
C THR A 39 -12.29 -10.99 -34.20
N LYS A 40 -11.99 -12.21 -34.68
CA LYS A 40 -11.30 -13.26 -33.90
C LYS A 40 -9.90 -12.80 -33.46
N GLU A 41 -9.21 -12.03 -34.30
CA GLU A 41 -7.94 -11.37 -33.97
C GLU A 41 -8.07 -10.32 -32.85
N GLY A 42 -9.21 -9.63 -32.75
CA GLY A 42 -9.46 -8.65 -31.69
C GLY A 42 -9.72 -9.28 -30.32
N TRP A 43 -10.32 -10.48 -30.30
CA TRP A 43 -10.59 -11.23 -29.09
C TRP A 43 -9.39 -12.05 -28.60
N ILE A 44 -8.78 -12.82 -29.50
CA ILE A 44 -7.78 -13.84 -29.18
C ILE A 44 -6.39 -13.42 -29.70
N GLY A 45 -6.32 -12.77 -30.87
CA GLY A 45 -5.05 -12.45 -31.52
C GLY A 45 -4.17 -13.69 -31.80
N ASP A 46 -2.95 -13.46 -32.26
CA ASP A 46 -1.96 -14.53 -32.53
C ASP A 46 -1.04 -14.77 -31.33
N TYR A 47 -1.63 -14.92 -30.14
CA TYR A 47 -0.89 -15.16 -28.91
C TYR A 47 -0.93 -16.63 -28.51
N ASP A 48 0.22 -17.17 -28.07
CA ASP A 48 0.29 -18.52 -27.50
C ASP A 48 -0.16 -18.48 -26.04
N TYR A 49 -1.42 -18.82 -25.81
CA TYR A 49 -2.01 -18.93 -24.48
C TYR A 49 -1.59 -20.21 -23.75
N ALA A 50 -1.00 -21.17 -24.45
CA ALA A 50 -0.45 -22.36 -23.83
C ALA A 50 0.96 -22.03 -23.32
N CYS A 51 1.11 -21.95 -22.00
CA CYS A 51 2.39 -21.73 -21.32
C CYS A 51 3.31 -22.98 -21.44
N LYS A 52 3.61 -23.43 -22.66
CA LYS A 52 4.39 -24.64 -22.96
C LYS A 52 5.90 -24.41 -22.90
N GLU A 53 6.36 -23.16 -23.03
CA GLU A 53 7.78 -22.82 -22.92
C GLU A 53 8.04 -21.75 -21.86
N ARG A 54 9.14 -21.91 -21.10
CA ARG A 54 9.64 -20.94 -20.12
C ARG A 54 10.27 -19.69 -20.81
N ARG A 55 9.61 -19.12 -21.82
CA ARG A 55 10.03 -17.83 -22.38
C ARG A 55 9.48 -16.69 -21.52
N LEU A 56 10.31 -15.68 -21.29
CA LEU A 56 9.84 -14.47 -20.64
C LEU A 56 8.75 -13.82 -21.52
N PRO A 57 7.61 -13.41 -20.94
CA PRO A 57 6.56 -12.78 -21.72
C PRO A 57 7.08 -11.49 -22.40
N PRO A 58 6.55 -11.15 -23.58
CA PRO A 58 6.86 -9.88 -24.24
C PRO A 58 6.41 -8.72 -23.33
N PHE A 59 7.15 -7.61 -23.38
CA PHE A 59 6.80 -6.44 -22.59
C PHE A 59 5.69 -5.65 -23.30
N TYR A 60 4.53 -5.53 -22.66
CA TYR A 60 3.40 -4.75 -23.16
C TYR A 60 3.48 -3.33 -22.61
N ALA A 61 3.70 -2.37 -23.50
CA ALA A 61 3.81 -0.96 -23.16
C ALA A 61 2.43 -0.36 -22.80
N LEU A 62 2.47 0.87 -22.27
CA LEU A 62 1.30 1.61 -21.77
C LEU A 62 0.16 1.72 -22.78
N ASP A 63 0.51 1.94 -24.05
CA ASP A 63 -0.42 2.27 -25.14
C ASP A 63 -0.53 1.21 -26.23
N ASP A 64 0.00 0.01 -25.96
CA ASP A 64 -0.11 -1.11 -26.90
C ASP A 64 -1.56 -1.57 -27.06
N SER A 65 -1.92 -2.01 -28.27
CA SER A 65 -3.25 -2.59 -28.50
C SER A 65 -3.27 -4.05 -28.06
N LEU A 66 -3.76 -4.31 -26.84
CA LEU A 66 -3.99 -5.69 -26.37
C LEU A 66 -5.27 -6.31 -26.97
N PRO A 67 -5.27 -7.62 -27.30
CA PRO A 67 -6.48 -8.40 -27.48
C PRO A 67 -7.37 -8.33 -26.23
N LEU A 68 -8.68 -8.46 -26.42
CA LEU A 68 -9.63 -8.34 -25.32
C LEU A 68 -9.41 -9.41 -24.24
N LEU A 69 -9.19 -10.67 -24.63
CA LEU A 69 -9.00 -11.76 -23.67
C LEU A 69 -7.73 -11.56 -22.83
N LEU A 70 -6.63 -11.14 -23.45
CA LEU A 70 -5.39 -10.84 -22.74
C LEU A 70 -5.55 -9.64 -21.80
N GLY A 71 -6.24 -8.59 -22.25
CA GLY A 71 -6.56 -7.43 -21.41
C GLY A 71 -7.45 -7.80 -20.21
N MET A 72 -8.46 -8.64 -20.42
CA MET A 72 -9.37 -9.12 -19.37
C MET A 72 -8.64 -10.01 -18.37
N THR A 73 -7.88 -11.00 -18.83
CA THR A 73 -7.14 -11.93 -17.95
C THR A 73 -6.05 -11.21 -17.15
N SER A 74 -5.32 -10.29 -17.79
CA SER A 74 -4.34 -9.43 -17.10
C SER A 74 -5.03 -8.51 -16.09
N GLY A 75 -6.14 -7.88 -16.47
CA GLY A 75 -6.92 -7.03 -15.57
C GLY A 75 -7.46 -7.81 -14.37
N LEU A 76 -7.96 -9.02 -14.58
CA LEU A 76 -8.39 -9.93 -13.51
C LEU A 76 -7.21 -10.26 -12.58
N GLN A 77 -6.05 -10.57 -13.14
CA GLN A 77 -4.84 -10.84 -12.36
C GLN A 77 -4.44 -9.66 -11.47
N HIS A 78 -4.39 -8.44 -12.03
CA HIS A 78 -4.15 -7.23 -11.24
C HIS A 78 -5.19 -7.09 -10.12
N SER A 79 -6.48 -7.26 -10.44
CA SER A 79 -7.55 -7.12 -9.45
C SER A 79 -7.41 -8.13 -8.30
N LEU A 80 -7.10 -9.39 -8.60
CA LEU A 80 -6.88 -10.44 -7.60
C LEU A 80 -5.60 -10.19 -6.79
N ALA A 81 -4.52 -9.75 -7.42
CA ALA A 81 -3.26 -9.47 -6.72
C ALA A 81 -3.42 -8.41 -5.62
N MET A 82 -4.25 -7.40 -5.85
CA MET A 82 -4.47 -6.31 -4.89
C MET A 82 -5.65 -6.56 -3.95
N LEU A 83 -6.55 -7.49 -4.30
CA LEU A 83 -7.81 -7.75 -3.60
C LEU A 83 -7.62 -7.88 -2.09
N ALA A 84 -6.65 -8.68 -1.64
CA ALA A 84 -6.37 -8.86 -0.21
C ALA A 84 -6.03 -7.54 0.49
N GLY A 85 -5.25 -6.66 -0.15
CA GLY A 85 -4.90 -5.35 0.39
C GLY A 85 -6.07 -4.37 0.40
N LEU A 86 -7.05 -4.51 -0.51
CA LEU A 86 -8.23 -3.64 -0.59
C LEU A 86 -9.33 -4.02 0.41
N ILE A 87 -9.47 -5.32 0.74
CA ILE A 87 -10.47 -5.81 1.69
C ILE A 87 -9.99 -5.76 3.14
N THR A 88 -8.67 -5.79 3.39
CA THR A 88 -8.11 -5.88 4.74
C THR A 88 -8.42 -4.64 5.59
N PRO A 89 -8.18 -3.39 5.13
CA PRO A 89 -8.48 -2.19 5.94
C PRO A 89 -9.94 -2.07 6.41
N PRO A 90 -10.98 -2.20 5.55
CA PRO A 90 -12.36 -2.11 6.02
C PRO A 90 -12.71 -3.21 7.03
N MET A 91 -12.17 -4.43 6.88
CA MET A 91 -12.35 -5.50 7.86
C MET A 91 -11.74 -5.15 9.22
N ILE A 92 -10.52 -4.59 9.23
CA ILE A 92 -9.85 -4.20 10.47
C ILE A 92 -10.60 -3.04 11.14
N PHE A 93 -11.05 -2.03 10.39
CA PHE A 93 -11.84 -0.93 10.96
C PHE A 93 -13.15 -1.41 11.56
N ALA A 94 -13.87 -2.28 10.85
CA ALA A 94 -15.10 -2.86 11.36
C ALA A 94 -14.88 -3.65 12.65
N SER A 95 -13.81 -4.45 12.70
CA SER A 95 -13.43 -5.17 13.92
C SER A 95 -13.00 -4.23 15.05
N ALA A 96 -12.27 -3.16 14.77
CA ALA A 96 -11.76 -2.22 15.78
C ALA A 96 -12.89 -1.40 16.43
N LEU A 97 -13.97 -1.16 15.68
CA LEU A 97 -15.16 -0.42 16.10
C LEU A 97 -16.34 -1.32 16.49
N SER A 98 -16.15 -2.64 16.52
CA SER A 98 -17.18 -3.64 16.84
C SER A 98 -18.47 -3.46 16.02
N LEU A 99 -18.34 -3.21 14.71
CA LEU A 99 -19.47 -3.05 13.79
C LEU A 99 -20.13 -4.39 13.47
N ASP A 100 -21.41 -4.35 13.12
CA ASP A 100 -22.18 -5.53 12.74
C ASP A 100 -21.72 -6.10 11.38
N ALA A 101 -22.13 -7.34 11.09
CA ALA A 101 -21.74 -8.06 9.89
C ALA A 101 -22.25 -7.41 8.59
N GLU A 102 -23.43 -6.80 8.62
CA GLU A 102 -24.02 -6.15 7.45
C GLU A 102 -23.23 -4.88 7.08
N THR A 103 -22.92 -4.05 8.09
CA THR A 103 -22.10 -2.85 7.93
C THR A 103 -20.68 -3.21 7.49
N SER A 104 -20.10 -4.27 8.07
CA SER A 104 -18.76 -4.76 7.70
C SER A 104 -18.70 -5.20 6.24
N ALA A 105 -19.68 -5.99 5.79
CA ALA A 105 -19.78 -6.43 4.40
C ALA A 105 -19.98 -5.23 3.45
N TYR A 106 -20.81 -4.26 3.83
CA TYR A 106 -20.96 -3.02 3.08
C TYR A 106 -19.63 -2.27 2.92
N MET A 107 -18.84 -2.12 3.99
CA MET A 107 -17.56 -1.41 3.93
C MET A 107 -16.56 -2.07 2.98
N ILE A 108 -16.53 -3.42 2.92
CA ILE A 108 -15.71 -4.17 1.97
C ILE A 108 -16.15 -3.86 0.53
N SER A 109 -17.45 -3.96 0.26
CA SER A 109 -18.02 -3.65 -1.06
C SER A 109 -17.78 -2.20 -1.48
N ALA A 110 -18.00 -1.24 -0.57
CA ALA A 110 -17.78 0.18 -0.81
C ALA A 110 -16.30 0.47 -1.11
N SER A 111 -15.38 -0.16 -0.37
CA SER A 111 -13.94 -0.10 -0.64
C SER A 111 -13.60 -0.57 -2.05
N LEU A 112 -14.09 -1.74 -2.48
CA LEU A 112 -13.81 -2.27 -3.81
C LEU A 112 -14.38 -1.40 -4.95
N ILE A 113 -15.64 -0.93 -4.82
CA ILE A 113 -16.25 -0.04 -5.81
C ILE A 113 -15.50 1.29 -5.86
N GLY A 114 -15.24 1.91 -4.69
CA GLY A 114 -14.55 3.19 -4.58
C GLY A 114 -13.12 3.15 -5.14
N CYS A 115 -12.36 2.11 -4.80
CA CYS A 115 -11.02 1.89 -5.33
C CYS A 115 -11.03 1.68 -6.85
N GLY A 116 -11.99 0.93 -7.39
CA GLY A 116 -12.11 0.73 -8.84
C GLY A 116 -12.40 2.04 -9.60
N ILE A 117 -13.34 2.85 -9.10
CA ILE A 117 -13.69 4.16 -9.71
C ILE A 117 -12.50 5.12 -9.63
N LEU A 118 -11.89 5.25 -8.45
CA LEU A 118 -10.81 6.20 -8.23
C LEU A 118 -9.50 5.76 -8.89
N SER A 119 -9.29 4.45 -9.10
CA SER A 119 -8.20 3.94 -9.93
C SER A 119 -8.35 4.36 -11.38
N PHE A 120 -9.58 4.37 -11.91
CA PHE A 120 -9.84 4.85 -13.27
C PHE A 120 -9.45 6.33 -13.43
N MET A 121 -9.77 7.15 -12.42
CA MET A 121 -9.35 8.55 -12.37
C MET A 121 -7.83 8.68 -12.28
N GLN A 122 -7.17 7.91 -11.41
CA GLN A 122 -5.72 7.96 -11.23
C GLN A 122 -4.93 7.51 -12.46
N MET A 123 -5.41 6.49 -13.18
CA MET A 123 -4.83 6.02 -14.43
C MET A 123 -5.09 6.98 -15.61
N SER A 124 -6.05 7.89 -15.47
CA SER A 124 -6.30 8.93 -16.45
C SER A 124 -5.17 9.96 -16.45
N ARG A 125 -5.06 10.74 -17.52
CA ARG A 125 -4.12 11.87 -17.60
C ARG A 125 -4.86 13.07 -18.18
N ILE A 126 -5.83 13.56 -17.42
CA ILE A 126 -6.71 14.64 -17.86
C ILE A 126 -5.94 15.96 -17.70
N HIS A 127 -5.82 16.72 -18.78
CA HIS A 127 -5.21 18.05 -18.72
C HIS A 127 -6.17 19.01 -18.00
N LEU A 128 -5.68 19.69 -16.96
CA LEU A 128 -6.45 20.67 -16.20
C LEU A 128 -6.22 22.07 -16.76
N TRP A 129 -5.13 22.71 -16.34
CA TRP A 129 -4.70 24.02 -16.80
C TRP A 129 -3.18 24.12 -16.75
N GLY A 130 -2.60 24.93 -17.64
CA GLY A 130 -1.16 25.20 -17.68
C GLY A 130 -0.32 23.93 -17.77
N ARG A 131 0.46 23.62 -16.72
CA ARG A 131 1.31 22.42 -16.65
C ARG A 131 0.72 21.27 -15.84
N PHE A 132 -0.48 21.44 -15.27
CA PHE A 132 -1.07 20.50 -14.32
C PHE A 132 -1.97 19.48 -15.03
N TYR A 133 -1.87 18.24 -14.56
CA TYR A 133 -2.68 17.11 -15.01
C TYR A 133 -3.37 16.50 -13.80
N LEU A 134 -4.47 15.80 -14.02
CA LEU A 134 -5.09 14.91 -13.05
C LEU A 134 -4.75 13.47 -13.42
N GLY A 135 -4.23 12.72 -12.46
CA GLY A 135 -3.80 11.34 -12.61
C GLY A 135 -2.39 11.23 -13.20
N THR A 136 -1.88 10.00 -13.19
CA THR A 136 -0.49 9.66 -13.52
C THR A 136 -0.32 9.34 -15.00
N GLY A 137 -1.40 8.91 -15.68
CA GLY A 137 -1.33 8.30 -17.00
C GLY A 137 -0.49 7.02 -17.05
N LEU A 138 -0.32 6.34 -15.92
CA LEU A 138 0.33 5.03 -15.77
C LEU A 138 -0.69 4.00 -15.30
N LEU A 139 -0.32 2.72 -15.31
CA LEU A 139 -1.11 1.70 -14.64
C LEU A 139 -0.86 1.86 -13.13
N THR A 140 -1.66 2.71 -12.48
CA THR A 140 -1.59 3.00 -11.05
C THR A 140 -2.96 2.77 -10.43
N VAL A 141 -3.06 1.70 -9.67
CA VAL A 141 -4.28 1.34 -8.93
C VAL A 141 -4.21 2.03 -7.58
N VAL A 142 -5.34 2.51 -7.09
CA VAL A 142 -5.45 3.10 -5.74
C VAL A 142 -6.15 2.14 -4.80
N GLY A 143 -5.73 2.17 -3.54
CA GLY A 143 -6.27 1.36 -2.46
C GLY A 143 -6.25 2.11 -1.14
N THR A 144 -6.96 1.60 -0.14
CA THR A 144 -6.92 2.20 1.20
C THR A 144 -5.51 2.12 1.75
N SER A 145 -4.93 3.26 2.14
CA SER A 145 -3.56 3.27 2.64
C SER A 145 -3.46 2.66 4.03
N PHE A 146 -2.38 1.91 4.21
CA PHE A 146 -2.01 1.31 5.47
C PHE A 146 -1.52 2.34 6.51
N ALA A 147 -1.05 3.52 6.07
CA ALA A 147 -0.78 4.64 6.97
C ALA A 147 -2.06 5.09 7.69
N THR A 148 -3.16 5.18 6.93
CA THR A 148 -4.48 5.51 7.47
C THR A 148 -4.95 4.47 8.48
N LEU A 149 -4.70 3.18 8.22
CA LEU A 149 -5.08 2.08 9.10
C LEU A 149 -4.45 2.22 10.49
N SER A 150 -3.14 2.42 10.57
CA SER A 150 -2.42 2.56 11.83
C SER A 150 -2.88 3.82 12.60
N THR A 151 -2.96 4.97 11.92
CA THR A 151 -3.40 6.22 12.57
C THR A 151 -4.86 6.17 13.03
N ALA A 152 -5.77 5.61 12.22
CA ALA A 152 -7.17 5.50 12.57
C ALA A 152 -7.39 4.59 13.78
N ASN A 153 -6.64 3.49 13.92
CA ASN A 153 -6.68 2.66 15.13
C ASN A 153 -6.26 3.45 16.37
N SER A 154 -5.21 4.26 16.30
CA SER A 154 -4.81 5.16 17.39
C SER A 154 -5.89 6.18 17.72
N ILE A 155 -6.56 6.75 16.72
CA ILE A 155 -7.69 7.68 16.90
C ILE A 155 -8.88 6.96 17.55
N PHE A 156 -9.21 5.74 17.12
CA PHE A 156 -10.28 4.94 17.72
C PHE A 156 -9.97 4.65 19.19
N ASN A 157 -8.73 4.27 19.52
CA ASN A 157 -8.29 4.05 20.90
C ASN A 157 -8.48 5.32 21.74
N ALA A 158 -8.15 6.50 21.20
CA ALA A 158 -8.38 7.78 21.88
C ALA A 158 -9.88 8.06 22.09
N MET A 159 -10.74 7.80 21.09
CA MET A 159 -12.19 7.99 21.20
C MET A 159 -12.88 7.01 22.17
N TYR A 160 -12.32 5.82 22.38
CA TYR A 160 -12.77 4.93 23.47
C TYR A 160 -12.28 5.41 24.84
N ARG A 161 -11.10 6.05 24.91
CA ARG A 161 -10.53 6.59 26.16
C ARG A 161 -11.25 7.86 26.62
N ASP A 162 -11.59 8.76 25.71
CA ASP A 162 -12.27 10.03 26.02
C ASP A 162 -13.79 9.89 26.25
N GLY A 163 -14.34 8.69 26.02
CA GLY A 163 -15.77 8.38 26.20
C GLY A 163 -16.66 8.75 25.02
N THR A 164 -16.10 9.20 23.89
CA THR A 164 -16.86 9.45 22.64
C THR A 164 -17.52 8.17 22.13
N CYS A 165 -16.82 7.04 22.24
CA CYS A 165 -17.36 5.73 21.90
C CYS A 165 -17.81 4.95 23.14
N PRO A 166 -18.92 4.18 23.04
CA PRO A 166 -19.41 3.39 24.16
C PRO A 166 -18.42 2.28 24.48
N SER A 167 -18.04 2.16 25.75
CA SER A 167 -17.30 1.01 26.26
C SER A 167 -17.97 0.52 27.54
N THR A 168 -17.93 -0.80 27.76
CA THR A 168 -18.45 -1.44 28.96
C THR A 168 -17.31 -2.08 29.71
N ILE A 169 -17.24 -1.85 31.02
CA ILE A 169 -16.24 -2.49 31.86
C ILE A 169 -16.81 -3.82 32.29
N GLY A 170 -16.18 -4.91 31.84
CA GLY A 170 -16.57 -6.26 32.24
C GLY A 170 -16.28 -6.52 33.72
N PRO A 171 -16.84 -7.60 34.30
CA PRO A 171 -16.60 -7.98 35.71
C PRO A 171 -15.12 -8.16 36.06
N SER A 172 -14.29 -8.47 35.07
CA SER A 172 -12.83 -8.67 35.16
C SER A 172 -12.00 -7.38 35.01
N GLY A 173 -12.64 -6.20 34.95
CA GLY A 173 -11.96 -4.92 34.75
C GLY A 173 -11.51 -4.67 33.30
N ILE A 174 -11.84 -5.58 32.37
CA ILE A 174 -11.50 -5.45 30.96
C ILE A 174 -12.51 -4.53 30.26
N VAL A 175 -11.99 -3.52 29.56
CA VAL A 175 -12.81 -2.59 28.78
C VAL A 175 -13.23 -3.25 27.48
N ILE A 176 -14.50 -3.64 27.38
CA ILE A 176 -15.14 -4.15 26.16
C ILE A 176 -15.63 -2.97 25.34
N ARG A 177 -15.10 -2.86 24.11
CA ARG A 177 -15.52 -1.84 23.14
C ARG A 177 -16.93 -2.15 22.64
N GLY A 178 -17.83 -1.17 22.72
CA GLY A 178 -19.14 -1.22 22.08
C GLY A 178 -19.07 -0.81 20.61
N SER A 179 -20.14 -1.08 19.88
CA SER A 179 -20.28 -0.65 18.48
C SER A 179 -20.27 0.87 18.38
N CYS A 180 -19.39 1.42 17.54
CA CYS A 180 -19.22 2.88 17.38
C CYS A 180 -19.12 3.29 15.89
N PRO A 181 -20.22 3.27 15.12
CA PRO A 181 -20.20 3.69 13.72
C PRO A 181 -19.91 5.19 13.53
N ASP A 182 -20.28 6.02 14.51
CA ASP A 182 -20.03 7.47 14.49
C ASP A 182 -18.54 7.79 14.50
N ALA A 183 -17.70 6.98 15.16
CA ALA A 183 -16.25 7.14 15.12
C ALA A 183 -15.67 6.98 13.71
N TYR A 184 -16.18 6.02 12.93
CA TYR A 184 -15.78 5.88 11.53
C TYR A 184 -16.17 7.12 10.73
N GLY A 185 -17.41 7.61 10.91
CA GLY A 185 -17.89 8.84 10.28
C GLY A 185 -17.08 10.09 10.66
N MET A 186 -16.56 10.15 11.90
CA MET A 186 -15.66 11.21 12.36
C MET A 186 -14.28 11.14 11.71
N VAL A 187 -13.72 9.94 11.53
CA VAL A 187 -12.45 9.77 10.78
C VAL A 187 -12.65 10.16 9.32
N LEU A 188 -13.77 9.76 8.69
CA LEU A 188 -14.09 10.16 7.32
C LEU A 188 -14.21 11.68 7.18
N GLY A 189 -14.96 12.35 8.05
CA GLY A 189 -15.13 13.81 7.96
C GLY A 189 -13.85 14.58 8.28
N THR A 190 -13.05 14.11 9.24
CA THR A 190 -11.71 14.68 9.50
C THR A 190 -10.80 14.50 8.27
N SER A 191 -10.88 13.35 7.60
CA SER A 191 -10.10 13.07 6.40
C SER A 191 -10.50 13.96 5.21
N LEU A 192 -11.79 14.28 5.05
CA LEU A 192 -12.28 15.23 4.03
C LEU A 192 -11.64 16.61 4.19
N VAL A 193 -11.50 17.08 5.42
CA VAL A 193 -10.86 18.38 5.69
C VAL A 193 -9.36 18.30 5.42
N CYS A 194 -8.72 17.21 5.86
CA CYS A 194 -7.27 17.06 5.72
C CYS A 194 -6.85 16.76 4.27
N SER A 195 -7.72 16.22 3.41
CA SER A 195 -7.39 15.94 2.00
C SER A 195 -7.04 17.19 1.21
N PHE A 196 -7.57 18.36 1.61
CA PHE A 196 -7.20 19.64 1.03
C PHE A 196 -5.70 19.92 1.15
N LEU A 197 -5.04 19.48 2.23
CA LEU A 197 -3.59 19.61 2.36
C LEU A 197 -2.87 18.91 1.21
N ASN A 198 -3.22 17.66 0.92
CA ASN A 198 -2.59 16.89 -0.15
C ASN A 198 -2.88 17.51 -1.54
N ILE A 199 -4.13 17.95 -1.76
CA ILE A 199 -4.53 18.66 -2.99
C ILE A 199 -3.68 19.92 -3.17
N PHE A 200 -3.52 20.74 -2.14
CA PHE A 200 -2.71 21.96 -2.22
C PHE A 200 -1.21 21.66 -2.38
N MET A 201 -0.70 20.63 -1.70
CA MET A 201 0.68 20.16 -1.85
C MET A 201 1.00 19.72 -3.29
N SER A 202 0.04 19.15 -4.03
CA SER A 202 0.27 18.74 -5.42
C SER A 202 0.58 19.92 -6.36
N PHE A 203 0.14 21.14 -6.01
CA PHE A 203 0.43 22.35 -6.77
C PHE A 203 1.81 22.94 -6.45
N CYS A 204 2.45 22.48 -5.37
CA CYS A 204 3.83 22.85 -5.04
C CYS A 204 4.83 22.25 -6.04
N SER A 205 6.01 22.85 -6.12
CA SER A 205 7.08 22.35 -7.00
C SER A 205 7.55 20.96 -6.53
N PRO A 206 7.70 19.96 -7.43
CA PRO A 206 8.22 18.64 -7.08
C PRO A 206 9.60 18.70 -6.44
N ARG A 207 10.39 19.74 -6.73
CA ARG A 207 11.70 19.97 -6.11
C ARG A 207 11.59 20.24 -4.61
N ILE A 208 10.55 20.98 -4.19
CA ILE A 208 10.31 21.28 -2.77
C ILE A 208 9.89 19.99 -2.06
N LEU A 209 8.97 19.22 -2.64
CA LEU A 209 8.53 17.94 -2.10
C LEU A 209 9.69 16.95 -1.95
N LYS A 210 10.54 16.81 -2.99
CA LYS A 210 11.75 15.95 -2.95
C LYS A 210 12.78 16.43 -1.92
N ARG A 211 12.82 17.74 -1.62
CA ARG A 211 13.72 18.31 -0.60
C ARG A 211 13.19 18.10 0.83
N LEU A 212 11.88 18.24 1.03
CA LEU A 212 11.23 18.00 2.31
C LEU A 212 11.22 16.51 2.67
N PHE A 213 10.96 15.67 1.67
CA PHE A 213 10.76 14.24 1.83
C PHE A 213 11.70 13.45 0.90
N PRO A 214 13.03 13.50 1.14
CA PRO A 214 13.97 12.69 0.40
C PRO A 214 13.75 11.19 0.70
N PRO A 215 14.32 10.28 -0.12
CA PRO A 215 14.04 8.85 0.02
C PRO A 215 14.45 8.24 1.37
N ILE A 216 15.39 8.88 2.09
CA ILE A 216 15.74 8.49 3.47
C ILE A 216 14.56 8.69 4.44
N VAL A 217 13.77 9.75 4.26
CA VAL A 217 12.56 10.01 5.06
C VAL A 217 11.42 9.10 4.60
N THR A 218 11.17 9.03 3.29
CA THR A 218 10.06 8.24 2.74
C THR A 218 10.23 6.74 3.02
N GLY A 219 11.42 6.20 2.80
CA GLY A 219 11.73 4.79 3.06
C GLY A 219 11.64 4.42 4.54
N THR A 220 12.04 5.32 5.45
CA THR A 220 11.89 5.12 6.90
C THR A 220 10.42 5.05 7.31
N VAL A 221 9.59 5.97 6.78
CA VAL A 221 8.15 5.99 7.07
C VAL A 221 7.47 4.71 6.56
N ILE A 222 7.71 4.32 5.31
CA ILE A 222 7.13 3.11 4.71
C ILE A 222 7.56 1.85 5.49
N LEU A 223 8.84 1.76 5.87
CA LEU A 223 9.35 0.67 6.69
C LEU A 223 8.60 0.56 8.03
N MET A 224 8.39 1.70 8.72
CA MET A 224 7.70 1.72 10.01
C MET A 224 6.19 1.45 9.89
N ILE A 225 5.53 1.83 8.80
CA ILE A 225 4.13 1.45 8.52
C ILE A 225 4.01 -0.06 8.42
N GLY A 226 4.88 -0.70 7.64
CA GLY A 226 4.88 -2.16 7.51
C GLY A 226 5.16 -2.84 8.84
N ALA A 227 6.19 -2.38 9.57
CA ALA A 227 6.59 -2.97 10.85
C ALA A 227 5.50 -2.87 11.94
N SER A 228 4.78 -1.74 12.04
CA SER A 228 3.70 -1.60 13.02
C SER A 228 2.52 -2.54 12.73
N LEU A 229 2.14 -2.66 11.46
CA LEU A 229 0.98 -3.47 11.06
C LEU A 229 1.23 -4.98 11.17
N ILE A 230 2.48 -5.43 11.01
CA ILE A 230 2.86 -6.82 11.29
C ILE A 230 2.49 -7.18 12.74
N GLY A 231 2.87 -6.34 13.71
CA GLY A 231 2.64 -6.62 15.13
C GLY A 231 1.21 -6.38 15.60
N GLU A 232 0.62 -5.24 15.22
CA GLU A 232 -0.72 -4.84 15.68
C GLU A 232 -1.84 -5.66 15.07
N SER A 233 -1.70 -6.05 13.79
CA SER A 233 -2.77 -6.70 13.04
C SER A 233 -2.38 -8.09 12.53
N GLY A 234 -1.26 -8.23 11.80
CA GLY A 234 -0.90 -9.49 11.14
C GLY A 234 -0.74 -10.66 12.11
N ILE A 235 0.24 -10.56 13.01
CA ILE A 235 0.53 -11.59 14.02
C ILE A 235 -0.61 -11.70 15.04
N ALA A 236 -1.23 -10.57 15.40
CA ALA A 236 -2.37 -10.58 16.34
C ALA A 236 -3.54 -11.39 15.80
N ASN A 237 -3.91 -11.20 14.53
CA ASN A 237 -4.96 -11.97 13.87
C ASN A 237 -4.55 -13.42 13.63
N TRP A 238 -3.26 -13.69 13.34
CA TRP A 238 -2.75 -15.07 13.21
C TRP A 238 -3.03 -15.86 14.49
N GLY A 239 -2.81 -15.24 15.66
CA GLY A 239 -3.15 -15.81 16.96
C GLY A 239 -4.66 -16.02 17.21
N GLY A 240 -5.56 -15.59 16.34
CA GLY A 240 -7.02 -15.80 16.48
C GLY A 240 -7.83 -14.52 16.60
N GLY A 241 -7.19 -13.35 16.69
CA GLY A 241 -7.88 -12.05 16.65
C GLY A 241 -7.06 -10.91 17.25
N SER A 242 -7.30 -9.69 16.76
CA SER A 242 -6.68 -8.45 17.25
C SER A 242 -7.49 -7.70 18.32
N ASN A 243 -8.56 -8.30 18.82
CA ASN A 243 -9.39 -7.73 19.89
C ASN A 243 -8.88 -8.15 21.28
N ASN A 244 -9.67 -7.90 22.33
CA ASN A 244 -9.29 -8.18 23.71
C ASN A 244 -9.02 -9.68 23.99
N CYS A 245 -9.37 -10.60 23.09
CA CYS A 245 -9.09 -12.02 23.27
C CYS A 245 -7.57 -12.30 23.28
N LYS A 246 -6.75 -11.41 22.70
CA LYS A 246 -5.28 -11.46 22.77
C LYS A 246 -4.74 -11.45 24.20
N LEU A 247 -5.47 -10.85 25.15
CA LEU A 247 -5.08 -10.80 26.56
C LEU A 247 -5.31 -12.12 27.31
N ARG A 248 -5.96 -13.11 26.67
CA ARG A 248 -6.36 -14.39 27.26
C ARG A 248 -7.06 -14.22 28.63
N PRO A 249 -8.21 -13.52 28.67
CA PRO A 249 -8.94 -13.35 29.90
C PRO A 249 -9.58 -14.67 30.36
N ASP A 250 -9.59 -14.92 31.67
CA ASP A 250 -10.15 -16.16 32.25
C ASP A 250 -11.68 -16.24 32.19
N SER A 251 -12.37 -15.13 31.91
CA SER A 251 -13.82 -15.08 31.74
C SER A 251 -14.28 -13.88 30.92
N GLY A 252 -15.45 -14.03 30.27
CA GLY A 252 -16.14 -12.95 29.56
C GLY A 252 -16.28 -13.20 28.06
N PHE A 253 -16.82 -12.21 27.35
CA PHE A 253 -17.14 -12.33 25.92
C PHE A 253 -15.93 -12.67 25.01
N PHE A 254 -14.73 -12.32 25.47
CA PHE A 254 -13.45 -12.53 24.78
C PHE A 254 -12.55 -13.59 25.45
N GLU A 255 -13.11 -14.47 26.28
CA GLU A 255 -12.38 -15.63 26.82
C GLU A 255 -11.80 -16.51 25.70
N LEU A 256 -12.59 -16.70 24.64
CA LEU A 256 -12.20 -17.39 23.43
C LEU A 256 -12.17 -16.43 22.24
N CYS A 257 -11.38 -16.75 21.21
CA CYS A 257 -11.19 -15.93 20.03
C CYS A 257 -12.00 -16.44 18.82
N PRO A 258 -12.46 -15.52 17.94
CA PRO A 258 -12.50 -14.06 18.12
C PRO A 258 -13.48 -13.59 19.20
N ASN A 259 -14.42 -14.44 19.60
CA ASN A 259 -15.31 -14.29 20.75
C ASN A 259 -15.96 -15.65 21.06
N ILE A 260 -16.68 -15.76 22.17
CA ILE A 260 -17.37 -17.00 22.58
C ILE A 260 -18.48 -17.47 21.62
N ASN A 261 -18.99 -16.58 20.75
CA ASN A 261 -20.05 -16.89 19.79
C ASN A 261 -19.52 -17.33 18.43
N ALA A 262 -18.19 -17.34 18.26
CA ALA A 262 -17.57 -17.70 16.99
C ALA A 262 -17.66 -19.21 16.71
N PRO A 263 -17.64 -19.63 15.43
CA PRO A 263 -17.57 -21.05 15.08
C PRO A 263 -16.23 -21.65 15.53
N ARG A 264 -16.29 -22.67 16.39
CA ARG A 264 -15.13 -23.29 17.07
C ARG A 264 -14.20 -22.27 17.72
N PRO A 265 -14.65 -21.60 18.79
CA PRO A 265 -13.87 -20.58 19.47
C PRO A 265 -12.78 -21.27 20.32
N LEU A 266 -11.54 -20.80 20.23
CA LEU A 266 -10.38 -21.35 20.93
C LEU A 266 -9.61 -20.23 21.65
N PRO A 267 -8.75 -20.55 22.64
CA PRO A 267 -7.91 -19.54 23.27
C PRO A 267 -6.95 -18.92 22.24
N TRP A 268 -6.64 -17.63 22.43
CA TRP A 268 -5.69 -16.93 21.56
C TRP A 268 -4.37 -17.68 21.48
N GLY A 269 -3.80 -17.87 20.29
CA GLY A 269 -2.55 -18.59 20.05
C GLY A 269 -2.67 -20.11 20.22
N SER A 270 -3.87 -20.69 20.10
CA SER A 270 -4.05 -22.14 20.01
C SER A 270 -3.30 -22.72 18.80
N ALA A 271 -2.91 -24.00 18.89
CA ALA A 271 -2.16 -24.66 17.83
C ALA A 271 -2.92 -24.67 16.49
N GLU A 272 -4.25 -24.76 16.55
CA GLU A 272 -5.14 -24.75 15.40
C GLU A 272 -5.15 -23.39 14.69
N PHE A 273 -5.21 -22.29 15.44
CA PHE A 273 -5.13 -20.95 14.87
C PHE A 273 -3.78 -20.68 14.24
N ILE A 274 -2.69 -21.04 14.93
CA ILE A 274 -1.35 -20.94 14.38
C ILE A 274 -1.21 -21.81 13.12
N GLY A 275 -1.75 -23.03 13.15
CA GLY A 275 -1.75 -23.96 12.01
C GLY A 275 -2.51 -23.43 10.79
N LEU A 276 -3.70 -22.84 10.99
CA LEU A 276 -4.48 -22.24 9.90
C LEU A 276 -3.74 -21.06 9.25
N GLY A 277 -3.21 -20.14 10.05
CA GLY A 277 -2.45 -19.01 9.49
C GLY A 277 -1.12 -19.46 8.85
N PHE A 278 -0.46 -20.48 9.42
CA PHE A 278 0.75 -21.07 8.86
C PHE A 278 0.49 -21.76 7.52
N LEU A 279 -0.65 -22.44 7.39
CA LEU A 279 -1.09 -23.04 6.14
C LEU A 279 -1.32 -21.99 5.06
N SER A 280 -2.00 -20.89 5.37
CA SER A 280 -2.16 -19.77 4.43
C SER A 280 -0.82 -19.18 4.02
N PHE A 281 0.06 -18.89 4.98
CA PHE A 281 1.39 -18.33 4.73
C PHE A 281 2.28 -19.27 3.91
N SER A 282 2.33 -20.56 4.27
CA SER A 282 3.10 -21.57 3.56
C SER A 282 2.59 -21.77 2.14
N THR A 283 1.27 -21.68 1.93
CA THR A 283 0.69 -21.72 0.59
C THR A 283 1.20 -20.58 -0.28
N ILE A 284 1.34 -19.36 0.26
CA ILE A 284 1.92 -18.24 -0.48
C ILE A 284 3.33 -18.60 -0.97
N ILE A 285 4.18 -19.14 -0.07
CA ILE A 285 5.56 -19.53 -0.40
C ILE A 285 5.57 -20.65 -1.46
N VAL A 286 4.74 -21.68 -1.30
CA VAL A 286 4.64 -22.80 -2.24
C VAL A 286 4.18 -22.32 -3.63
N VAL A 287 3.20 -21.41 -3.68
CA VAL A 287 2.74 -20.81 -4.94
C VAL A 287 3.83 -19.92 -5.55
N GLU A 288 4.62 -19.22 -4.75
CA GLU A 288 5.74 -18.42 -5.25
C GLU A 288 6.85 -19.31 -5.84
N MET A 289 7.17 -20.43 -5.19
CA MET A 289 8.18 -21.39 -5.64
C MET A 289 7.78 -22.11 -6.93
N PHE A 290 6.57 -22.66 -6.97
CA PHE A 290 6.14 -23.59 -8.03
C PHE A 290 5.08 -23.02 -8.98
N GLY A 291 4.46 -21.89 -8.65
CA GLY A 291 3.40 -21.30 -9.45
C GLY A 291 3.90 -20.75 -10.78
N SER A 292 3.00 -20.72 -11.77
CA SER A 292 3.20 -20.01 -13.02
C SER A 292 3.29 -18.49 -12.79
N PRO A 293 3.76 -17.69 -13.76
CA PRO A 293 3.75 -16.22 -13.65
C PRO A 293 2.37 -15.65 -13.32
N PHE A 294 1.30 -16.33 -13.75
CA PHE A 294 -0.05 -15.97 -13.37
C PHE A 294 -0.29 -16.14 -11.86
N MET A 295 0.01 -17.34 -11.35
CA MET A 295 -0.23 -17.73 -9.96
C MET A 295 0.64 -16.97 -8.96
N ARG A 296 1.91 -16.69 -9.29
CA ARG A 296 2.82 -15.93 -8.43
C ARG A 296 2.27 -14.55 -8.08
N ASN A 297 1.65 -13.87 -9.04
CA ASN A 297 1.04 -12.55 -8.79
C ASN A 297 -0.23 -12.60 -7.95
N ILE A 298 -0.90 -13.76 -7.88
CA ILE A 298 -2.09 -13.96 -7.05
C ILE A 298 -1.77 -14.87 -5.84
N SER A 299 -0.50 -15.06 -5.50
CA SER A 299 -0.04 -15.99 -4.45
C SER A 299 -0.70 -15.71 -3.10
N ILE A 300 -0.87 -14.43 -2.77
CA ILE A 300 -1.57 -13.93 -1.57
C ILE A 300 -3.02 -14.41 -1.54
N ILE A 301 -3.75 -14.29 -2.66
CA ILE A 301 -5.14 -14.77 -2.77
C ILE A 301 -5.20 -16.30 -2.78
N CYS A 302 -4.26 -16.99 -3.42
CA CYS A 302 -4.18 -18.44 -3.35
C CYS A 302 -4.00 -18.92 -1.89
N GLY A 303 -3.12 -18.25 -1.13
CA GLY A 303 -2.95 -18.52 0.30
C GLY A 303 -4.23 -18.31 1.10
N LEU A 304 -4.96 -17.22 0.82
CA LEU A 304 -6.26 -16.95 1.43
C LEU A 304 -7.29 -18.04 1.10
N VAL A 305 -7.43 -18.41 -0.17
CA VAL A 305 -8.41 -19.41 -0.64
C VAL A 305 -8.12 -20.78 -0.04
N VAL A 306 -6.87 -21.24 -0.06
CA VAL A 306 -6.49 -22.54 0.51
C VAL A 306 -6.72 -22.56 2.03
N GLY A 307 -6.34 -21.48 2.73
CA GLY A 307 -6.65 -21.31 4.15
C GLY A 307 -8.14 -21.38 4.46
N CYS A 308 -8.97 -20.69 3.66
CA CYS A 308 -10.42 -20.72 3.80
C CYS A 308 -11.03 -22.10 3.51
N ILE A 309 -10.53 -22.83 2.51
CA ILE A 309 -11.02 -24.19 2.22
C ILE A 309 -10.80 -25.12 3.42
N VAL A 310 -9.60 -25.08 4.00
CA VAL A 310 -9.27 -25.90 5.18
C VAL A 310 -10.06 -25.43 6.40
N ALA A 311 -10.18 -24.12 6.62
CA ALA A 311 -10.99 -23.56 7.71
C ALA A 311 -12.47 -23.94 7.61
N GLY A 312 -13.04 -23.91 6.40
CA GLY A 312 -14.41 -24.36 6.14
C GLY A 312 -14.59 -25.84 6.44
N ALA A 313 -13.66 -26.69 5.97
CA ALA A 313 -13.70 -28.14 6.24
C ALA A 313 -13.55 -28.48 7.73
N THR A 314 -12.82 -27.66 8.48
CA THR A 314 -12.59 -27.85 9.93
C THR A 314 -13.63 -27.14 10.81
N GLY A 315 -14.57 -26.40 10.21
CA GLY A 315 -15.70 -25.78 10.90
C GLY A 315 -15.41 -24.43 11.57
N TYR A 316 -14.39 -23.69 11.12
CA TYR A 316 -14.07 -22.33 11.59
C TYR A 316 -14.76 -21.22 10.79
N MET A 317 -15.56 -21.57 9.78
CA MET A 317 -16.33 -20.61 8.98
C MET A 317 -17.83 -20.83 9.20
N SER A 318 -18.58 -19.73 9.25
CA SER A 318 -20.04 -19.76 9.32
C SER A 318 -20.64 -19.26 8.01
N SER A 319 -21.68 -19.94 7.51
CA SER A 319 -22.43 -19.48 6.34
C SER A 319 -23.34 -18.28 6.64
N SER A 320 -23.56 -17.95 7.92
CA SER A 320 -24.52 -16.90 8.32
C SER A 320 -24.25 -15.54 7.66
N SER A 321 -22.99 -15.11 7.58
CA SER A 321 -22.63 -13.84 6.92
C SER A 321 -22.80 -13.88 5.41
N ILE A 322 -22.65 -15.06 4.80
CA ILE A 322 -22.84 -15.27 3.36
C ILE A 322 -24.34 -15.23 3.05
N ASP A 323 -25.17 -15.89 3.86
CA ASP A 323 -26.61 -15.95 3.67
C ASP A 323 -27.28 -14.61 3.93
N SER A 324 -26.85 -13.87 4.96
CA SER A 324 -27.39 -12.54 5.29
C SER A 324 -26.95 -11.44 4.31
N ALA A 325 -25.82 -11.62 3.60
CA ALA A 325 -25.33 -10.60 2.68
C ALA A 325 -26.27 -10.45 1.47
N PRO A 326 -26.56 -9.21 1.02
CA PRO A 326 -27.38 -8.98 -0.17
C PRO A 326 -26.68 -9.50 -1.44
N ALA A 327 -27.47 -9.91 -2.44
CA ALA A 327 -26.92 -10.37 -3.72
C ALA A 327 -26.18 -9.25 -4.47
N ILE A 328 -26.76 -8.05 -4.48
CA ILE A 328 -26.22 -6.85 -5.11
C ILE A 328 -26.19 -5.73 -4.08
N THR A 329 -25.10 -4.96 -4.06
CA THR A 329 -24.93 -3.78 -3.22
C THR A 329 -24.28 -2.64 -4.02
N PHE A 330 -24.45 -1.42 -3.55
CA PHE A 330 -23.93 -0.20 -4.18
C PHE A 330 -23.33 0.73 -3.12
N LEU A 331 -22.65 1.78 -3.57
CA LEU A 331 -22.24 2.87 -2.70
C LEU A 331 -23.47 3.51 -2.04
N TRP A 332 -23.32 3.95 -0.78
CA TRP A 332 -24.35 4.59 0.04
C TRP A 332 -25.56 3.75 0.43
N VAL A 333 -25.52 2.41 0.24
CA VAL A 333 -26.53 1.51 0.84
C VAL A 333 -26.54 1.64 2.37
N LYS A 334 -25.36 1.78 2.98
CA LYS A 334 -25.20 2.25 4.36
C LYS A 334 -24.46 3.59 4.33
N THR A 335 -24.80 4.47 5.25
CA THR A 335 -24.13 5.76 5.40
C THR A 335 -23.61 5.91 6.82
N PHE A 336 -22.58 6.72 6.97
CA PHE A 336 -22.01 7.08 8.27
C PHE A 336 -22.22 8.57 8.52
N LYS A 337 -22.43 8.94 9.77
CA LYS A 337 -22.58 10.33 10.16
C LYS A 337 -21.24 11.04 10.02
N ILE A 338 -21.09 11.85 8.98
CA ILE A 338 -19.87 12.63 8.75
C ILE A 338 -19.73 13.67 9.86
N GLY A 339 -18.63 13.58 10.59
CA GLY A 339 -18.26 14.52 11.66
C GLY A 339 -16.77 14.83 11.61
N VAL A 340 -16.34 15.87 12.31
CA VAL A 340 -14.91 16.18 12.48
C VAL A 340 -14.56 15.92 13.93
N TYR A 341 -13.53 15.10 14.16
CA TYR A 341 -12.96 14.88 15.48
C TYR A 341 -11.69 15.73 15.58
N PRO A 342 -11.70 16.85 16.32
CA PRO A 342 -10.58 17.78 16.36
C PRO A 342 -9.24 17.13 16.73
N PRO A 343 -9.16 16.17 17.70
CA PRO A 343 -7.89 15.53 18.02
C PRO A 343 -7.30 14.65 16.91
N ALA A 344 -8.10 14.29 15.89
CA ALA A 344 -7.59 13.57 14.72
C ALA A 344 -7.02 14.47 13.63
N ILE A 345 -7.21 15.79 13.68
CA ILE A 345 -6.81 16.68 12.57
C ILE A 345 -5.29 16.61 12.33
N LEU A 346 -4.47 16.81 13.36
CA LEU A 346 -3.01 16.78 13.20
C LEU A 346 -2.48 15.39 12.77
N PRO A 347 -2.90 14.27 13.39
CA PRO A 347 -2.57 12.94 12.88
C PRO A 347 -2.98 12.70 11.42
N MET A 348 -4.18 13.12 11.03
CA MET A 348 -4.67 12.93 9.67
C MET A 348 -3.95 13.82 8.65
N LEU A 349 -3.56 15.05 9.01
CA LEU A 349 -2.68 15.88 8.16
C LEU A 349 -1.34 15.17 7.93
N ALA A 350 -0.77 14.57 8.97
CA ALA A 350 0.47 13.81 8.86
C ALA A 350 0.30 12.55 8.01
N VAL A 351 -0.86 11.86 8.10
CA VAL A 351 -1.23 10.78 7.17
C VAL A 351 -1.23 11.29 5.74
N TYR A 352 -1.91 12.39 5.42
CA TYR A 352 -1.94 12.92 4.05
C TYR A 352 -0.58 13.35 3.51
N ILE A 353 0.33 13.82 4.36
CA ILE A 353 1.74 14.03 3.99
C ILE A 353 2.40 12.70 3.64
N SER A 354 2.20 11.68 4.47
CA SER A 354 2.70 10.32 4.21
C SER A 354 2.12 9.73 2.92
N LEU A 355 0.83 9.93 2.63
CA LEU A 355 0.19 9.49 1.38
C LEU A 355 0.80 10.18 0.17
N ALA A 356 1.06 11.49 0.25
CA ALA A 356 1.74 12.21 -0.83
C ALA A 356 3.13 11.63 -1.11
N MET A 357 3.88 11.29 -0.05
CA MET A 357 5.22 10.69 -0.15
C MET A 357 5.19 9.27 -0.72
N GLU A 358 4.26 8.45 -0.25
CA GLU A 358 3.98 7.09 -0.74
C GLU A 358 3.66 7.14 -2.23
N ALA A 359 2.74 8.01 -2.64
CA ALA A 359 2.36 8.22 -4.03
C ALA A 359 3.56 8.61 -4.90
N ILE A 360 4.40 9.56 -4.46
CA ILE A 360 5.62 9.95 -5.20
C ILE A 360 6.52 8.73 -5.43
N GLY A 361 6.77 7.94 -4.39
CA GLY A 361 7.58 6.73 -4.47
C GLY A 361 6.99 5.69 -5.42
N ASP A 362 5.69 5.40 -5.29
CA ASP A 362 5.01 4.39 -6.08
C ASP A 362 4.83 4.77 -7.54
N ILE A 363 4.60 6.04 -7.84
CA ILE A 363 4.56 6.55 -9.22
C ILE A 363 5.96 6.46 -9.85
N THR A 364 7.01 6.73 -9.08
CA THR A 364 8.41 6.59 -9.54
C THR A 364 8.71 5.13 -9.87
N ALA A 365 8.41 4.21 -8.95
CA ALA A 365 8.57 2.78 -9.16
C ALA A 365 7.71 2.28 -10.33
N SER A 366 6.47 2.76 -10.46
CA SER A 366 5.57 2.45 -11.58
C SER A 366 6.16 2.89 -12.91
N ALA A 367 6.75 4.09 -12.97
CA ALA A 367 7.42 4.59 -14.16
C ALA A 367 8.64 3.73 -14.54
N GLU A 368 9.46 3.33 -13.56
CA GLU A 368 10.61 2.44 -13.77
C GLU A 368 10.19 1.09 -14.34
N VAL A 369 9.25 0.39 -13.68
CA VAL A 369 8.79 -0.94 -14.14
C VAL A 369 8.04 -0.86 -15.47
N SER A 370 7.44 0.28 -15.78
CA SER A 370 6.76 0.56 -17.05
C SER A 370 7.72 1.08 -18.15
N LYS A 371 9.03 1.11 -17.90
CA LYS A 371 10.07 1.62 -18.82
C LYS A 371 9.79 3.04 -19.32
N GLN A 372 9.28 3.88 -18.44
CA GLN A 372 9.02 5.30 -18.70
C GLN A 372 10.14 6.18 -18.15
N VAL A 373 10.15 7.44 -18.59
CA VAL A 373 11.08 8.44 -18.06
C VAL A 373 10.83 8.69 -16.57
N VAL A 374 11.90 8.68 -15.79
CA VAL A 374 11.91 8.91 -14.33
C VAL A 374 12.50 10.27 -13.95
N THR A 375 12.88 11.07 -14.94
CA THR A 375 13.41 12.42 -14.78
C THR A 375 12.80 13.35 -15.83
N GLY A 376 12.88 14.65 -15.56
CA GLY A 376 12.43 15.69 -16.48
C GLY A 376 10.96 16.11 -16.30
N PRO A 377 10.48 17.02 -17.16
CA PRO A 377 9.20 17.72 -16.96
C PRO A 377 7.99 16.79 -17.12
N VAL A 378 8.07 15.78 -17.99
CA VAL A 378 6.98 14.80 -18.16
C VAL A 378 6.82 13.99 -16.89
N PHE A 379 7.91 13.48 -16.32
CA PHE A 379 7.89 12.74 -15.07
C PHE A 379 7.37 13.61 -13.91
N ASP A 380 7.89 14.83 -13.77
CA ASP A 380 7.42 15.77 -12.75
C ASP A 380 5.91 16.06 -12.89
N SER A 381 5.38 16.15 -14.12
CA SER A 381 3.93 16.30 -14.34
C SER A 381 3.11 15.08 -13.93
N ARG A 382 3.65 13.86 -14.08
CA ARG A 382 2.99 12.62 -13.64
C ARG A 382 2.96 12.54 -12.12
N ILE A 383 4.04 12.97 -11.47
CA ILE A 383 4.10 13.05 -10.00
C ILE A 383 3.09 14.07 -9.48
N GLN A 384 3.08 15.31 -10.01
CA GLN A 384 2.09 16.31 -9.59
C GLN A 384 0.66 15.83 -9.83
N GLY A 385 0.37 15.27 -11.01
CA GLY A 385 -0.96 14.80 -11.32
C GLY A 385 -1.40 13.57 -10.52
N GLY A 386 -0.46 12.70 -10.17
CA GLY A 386 -0.72 11.57 -9.29
C GLY A 386 -0.95 11.98 -7.83
N VAL A 387 -0.15 12.90 -7.28
CA VAL A 387 -0.38 13.43 -5.93
C VAL A 387 -1.70 14.21 -5.86
N LEU A 388 -2.03 14.99 -6.90
CA LEU A 388 -3.33 15.65 -7.02
C LEU A 388 -4.47 14.63 -7.05
N GLY A 389 -4.30 13.57 -7.85
CA GLY A 389 -5.26 12.48 -7.96
C GLY A 389 -5.43 11.74 -6.65
N ASP A 390 -4.36 11.46 -5.90
CA ASP A 390 -4.41 10.89 -4.54
C ASP A 390 -5.17 11.80 -3.56
N GLY A 391 -4.92 13.11 -3.60
CA GLY A 391 -5.64 14.08 -2.77
C GLY A 391 -7.15 14.13 -3.07
N ILE A 392 -7.51 14.17 -4.36
CA ILE A 392 -8.91 14.13 -4.81
C ILE A 392 -9.54 12.77 -4.49
N SER A 393 -8.83 11.66 -4.68
CA SER A 393 -9.26 10.33 -4.28
C SER A 393 -9.49 10.25 -2.79
N GLY A 394 -8.64 10.86 -1.96
CA GLY A 394 -8.85 10.99 -0.52
C GLY A 394 -10.14 11.73 -0.18
N PHE A 395 -10.44 12.83 -0.87
CA PHE A 395 -11.70 13.57 -0.68
C PHE A 395 -12.91 12.75 -1.12
N VAL A 396 -12.90 12.22 -2.35
CA VAL A 396 -14.04 11.51 -2.94
C VAL A 396 -14.28 10.16 -2.26
N SER A 397 -13.22 9.44 -1.85
CA SER A 397 -13.35 8.18 -1.12
C SER A 397 -14.09 8.37 0.19
N ALA A 398 -13.83 9.44 0.94
CA ALA A 398 -14.55 9.72 2.17
C ALA A 398 -16.04 9.99 1.93
N LEU A 399 -16.40 10.63 0.81
CA LEU A 399 -17.80 10.75 0.36
C LEU A 399 -18.39 9.38 0.00
N PHE A 400 -17.60 8.47 -0.56
CA PHE A 400 -17.97 7.07 -0.83
C PHE A 400 -17.99 6.21 0.43
N THR A 401 -17.82 6.78 1.62
CA THR A 401 -17.70 6.08 2.92
C THR A 401 -16.46 5.18 3.05
N VAL A 402 -15.43 5.46 2.25
CA VAL A 402 -14.15 4.74 2.25
C VAL A 402 -13.08 5.67 2.81
N THR A 403 -12.24 5.15 3.69
CA THR A 403 -11.10 5.90 4.23
C THR A 403 -10.10 6.28 3.15
N PRO A 404 -9.23 7.29 3.40
CA PRO A 404 -8.27 7.80 2.42
C PRO A 404 -7.55 6.73 1.60
N LEU A 405 -7.62 6.90 0.28
CA LEU A 405 -6.93 6.05 -0.68
C LEU A 405 -5.59 6.67 -1.09
N SER A 406 -4.64 5.81 -1.46
CA SER A 406 -3.39 6.19 -2.09
C SER A 406 -3.00 5.19 -3.17
N THR A 407 -2.02 5.55 -3.99
CA THR A 407 -1.45 4.67 -5.02
C THR A 407 -0.88 3.40 -4.37
N PHE A 408 -1.16 2.23 -4.95
CA PHE A 408 -0.89 0.94 -4.33
C PHE A 408 0.40 0.30 -4.88
N ALA A 409 1.43 0.22 -4.04
CA ALA A 409 2.77 -0.31 -4.39
C ALA A 409 2.76 -1.72 -4.98
N GLN A 410 1.84 -2.60 -4.53
CA GLN A 410 1.77 -4.01 -4.95
C GLN A 410 1.61 -4.15 -6.47
N ASN A 411 0.93 -3.19 -7.09
CA ASN A 411 0.71 -3.17 -8.52
C ASN A 411 2.04 -3.11 -9.31
N ASN A 412 3.07 -2.43 -8.77
CA ASN A 412 4.39 -2.37 -9.40
C ASN A 412 5.07 -3.75 -9.45
N GLY A 413 4.87 -4.57 -8.40
CA GLY A 413 5.34 -5.95 -8.36
C GLY A 413 4.68 -6.81 -9.45
N VAL A 414 3.36 -6.66 -9.64
CA VAL A 414 2.62 -7.35 -10.70
C VAL A 414 3.15 -6.95 -12.09
N ILE A 415 3.34 -5.66 -12.35
CA ILE A 415 3.87 -5.18 -13.64
C ILE A 415 5.28 -5.74 -13.89
N ALA A 416 6.14 -5.77 -12.87
CA ALA A 416 7.50 -6.28 -13.00
C ALA A 416 7.54 -7.77 -13.39
N ILE A 417 6.61 -8.57 -12.87
CA ILE A 417 6.53 -10.01 -13.13
C ILE A 417 5.77 -10.31 -14.44
N THR A 418 4.61 -9.68 -14.68
CA THR A 418 3.81 -9.90 -15.90
C THR A 418 4.40 -9.25 -17.14
N ARG A 419 5.25 -8.24 -16.95
CA ARG A 419 5.72 -7.34 -18.01
C ARG A 419 4.58 -6.64 -18.76
N CYS A 420 3.44 -6.42 -18.11
CA CYS A 420 2.30 -5.73 -18.69
C CYS A 420 2.04 -4.40 -17.96
N ALA A 421 2.45 -3.28 -18.57
CA ALA A 421 2.20 -1.93 -18.07
C ALA A 421 0.99 -1.26 -18.74
N ASN A 422 0.18 -2.03 -19.47
CA ASN A 422 -0.84 -1.52 -20.37
C ASN A 422 -2.04 -0.89 -19.66
N ARG A 423 -2.44 0.32 -20.07
CA ARG A 423 -3.58 1.04 -19.47
C ARG A 423 -4.92 0.32 -19.69
N GLY A 424 -5.06 -0.42 -20.80
CA GLY A 424 -6.24 -1.23 -21.08
C GLY A 424 -6.43 -2.38 -20.07
N ALA A 425 -5.34 -3.04 -19.67
CA ALA A 425 -5.39 -4.05 -18.60
C ALA A 425 -5.77 -3.42 -17.26
N GLY A 426 -5.23 -2.24 -16.94
CA GLY A 426 -5.62 -1.46 -15.77
C GLY A 426 -7.11 -1.11 -15.74
N ARG A 427 -7.70 -0.72 -16.88
CA ARG A 427 -9.16 -0.45 -16.98
C ARG A 427 -10.01 -1.71 -16.73
N TRP A 428 -9.58 -2.87 -17.22
CA TRP A 428 -10.22 -4.15 -16.90
C TRP A 428 -10.10 -4.50 -15.42
N CYS A 429 -8.95 -4.22 -14.79
CA CYS A 429 -8.79 -4.35 -13.35
C CYS A 429 -9.82 -3.49 -12.59
N CYS A 430 -9.98 -2.21 -12.94
CA CYS A 430 -11.00 -1.35 -12.33
C CYS A 430 -12.41 -1.90 -12.50
N PHE A 431 -12.73 -2.43 -13.69
CA PHE A 431 -14.02 -3.09 -13.95
C PHE A 431 -14.25 -4.28 -13.02
N PHE A 432 -13.26 -5.17 -12.85
CA PHE A 432 -13.38 -6.32 -11.95
C PHE A 432 -13.51 -5.90 -10.48
N LEU A 433 -12.79 -4.87 -10.03
CA LEU A 433 -12.94 -4.35 -8.67
C LEU A 433 -14.35 -3.82 -8.40
N ILE A 434 -14.91 -3.05 -9.34
CA ILE A 434 -16.30 -2.58 -9.26
C ILE A 434 -17.27 -3.77 -9.26
N LEU A 435 -17.06 -4.74 -10.14
CA LEU A 435 -17.88 -5.95 -10.21
C LEU A 435 -17.82 -6.76 -8.91
N PHE A 436 -16.65 -6.95 -8.32
CA PHE A 436 -16.50 -7.66 -7.06
C PHE A 436 -17.16 -6.93 -5.90
N GLY A 437 -17.09 -5.60 -5.90
CA GLY A 437 -17.76 -4.78 -4.89
C GLY A 437 -19.28 -4.75 -5.04
N THR A 438 -19.83 -4.81 -6.26
CA THR A 438 -21.29 -4.84 -6.48
C THR A 438 -21.91 -6.18 -6.13
N ILE A 439 -21.17 -7.29 -6.21
CA ILE A 439 -21.64 -8.62 -5.77
C ILE A 439 -21.52 -8.72 -4.25
N GLY A 440 -22.57 -8.35 -3.51
CA GLY A 440 -22.57 -8.29 -2.05
C GLY A 440 -22.28 -9.64 -1.36
N LYS A 441 -22.62 -10.76 -2.01
CA LYS A 441 -22.26 -12.10 -1.51
C LYS A 441 -20.75 -12.32 -1.40
N LEU A 442 -19.93 -11.69 -2.26
CA LEU A 442 -18.47 -11.78 -2.15
C LEU A 442 -17.98 -11.12 -0.86
N ALA A 443 -18.57 -10.00 -0.45
CA ALA A 443 -18.25 -9.36 0.83
C ALA A 443 -18.64 -10.25 2.03
N GLY A 444 -19.78 -10.95 1.96
CA GLY A 444 -20.17 -11.94 2.97
C GLY A 444 -19.18 -13.10 3.10
N ILE A 445 -18.61 -13.57 1.97
CA ILE A 445 -17.53 -14.58 1.95
C ILE A 445 -16.26 -14.04 2.59
N PHE A 446 -15.85 -12.81 2.26
CA PHE A 446 -14.67 -12.20 2.87
C PHE A 446 -14.81 -12.00 4.38
N LEU A 447 -16.03 -11.68 4.85
CA LEU A 447 -16.30 -11.56 6.28
C LEU A 447 -16.31 -12.92 7.01
N ALA A 448 -16.64 -14.01 6.32
CA ALA A 448 -16.60 -15.35 6.88
C ALA A 448 -15.16 -15.88 7.10
N ILE A 449 -14.15 -15.17 6.61
CA ILE A 449 -12.74 -15.58 6.71
C ILE A 449 -12.30 -15.55 8.18
N PRO A 450 -11.76 -16.66 8.73
CA PRO A 450 -11.28 -16.66 10.09
C PRO A 450 -10.11 -15.68 10.27
N PRO A 451 -10.01 -14.98 11.41
CA PRO A 451 -8.90 -14.08 11.70
C PRO A 451 -7.54 -14.73 11.52
N SER A 452 -7.38 -16.01 11.89
CA SER A 452 -6.11 -16.74 11.75
C SER A 452 -5.65 -16.89 10.31
N VAL A 453 -6.58 -17.21 9.39
CA VAL A 453 -6.29 -17.33 7.95
C VAL A 453 -5.90 -15.96 7.39
N LEU A 454 -6.66 -14.93 7.74
CA LEU A 454 -6.36 -13.55 7.36
C LEU A 454 -5.01 -13.10 7.95
N GLY A 455 -4.68 -13.49 9.17
CA GLY A 455 -3.44 -13.18 9.87
C GLY A 455 -2.20 -13.70 9.16
N GLY A 456 -2.23 -14.95 8.69
CA GLY A 456 -1.14 -15.51 7.89
C GLY A 456 -0.87 -14.71 6.60
N VAL A 457 -1.93 -14.36 5.87
CA VAL A 457 -1.84 -13.60 4.62
C VAL A 457 -1.41 -12.15 4.85
N THR A 458 -2.02 -11.48 5.82
CA THR A 458 -1.74 -10.08 6.15
C THR A 458 -0.35 -9.88 6.76
N THR A 459 0.16 -10.87 7.51
CA THR A 459 1.55 -10.85 8.00
C THR A 459 2.53 -10.77 6.83
N PHE A 460 2.34 -11.59 5.79
CA PHE A 460 3.17 -11.52 4.58
C PHE A 460 2.97 -10.19 3.83
N LEU A 461 1.72 -9.73 3.71
CA LEU A 461 1.40 -8.46 3.04
C LEU A 461 2.12 -7.27 3.70
N PHE A 462 2.06 -7.14 5.03
CA PHE A 462 2.71 -6.07 5.77
C PHE A 462 4.24 -6.20 5.79
N ALA A 463 4.78 -7.43 5.84
CA ALA A 463 6.21 -7.67 5.67
C ALA A 463 6.71 -7.22 4.29
N ASN A 464 5.92 -7.43 3.24
CA ASN A 464 6.25 -6.95 1.89
C ASN A 464 6.23 -5.41 1.78
N VAL A 465 5.33 -4.74 2.51
CA VAL A 465 5.34 -3.27 2.64
C VAL A 465 6.62 -2.80 3.33
N ALA A 466 6.99 -3.43 4.45
CA ALA A 466 8.25 -3.12 5.15
C ALA A 466 9.47 -3.32 4.23
N ALA A 467 9.54 -4.43 3.49
CA ALA A 467 10.60 -4.70 2.52
C ALA A 467 10.66 -3.67 1.39
N SER A 468 9.50 -3.15 0.94
CA SER A 468 9.45 -2.06 -0.04
C SER A 468 10.05 -0.77 0.51
N GLY A 469 9.82 -0.46 1.79
CA GLY A 469 10.51 0.63 2.48
C GLY A 469 12.03 0.47 2.50
N ILE A 470 12.52 -0.74 2.78
CA ILE A 470 13.97 -1.06 2.72
C ILE A 470 14.52 -0.85 1.31
N ARG A 471 13.78 -1.26 0.27
CA ARG A 471 14.19 -1.04 -1.12
C ARG A 471 14.32 0.45 -1.46
N VAL A 472 13.41 1.30 -0.97
CA VAL A 472 13.51 2.76 -1.15
C VAL A 472 14.76 3.31 -0.43
N LEU A 473 15.03 2.85 0.79
CA LEU A 473 16.25 3.22 1.54
C LEU A 473 17.52 2.76 0.82
N ALA A 474 17.52 1.57 0.24
CA ALA A 474 18.66 1.02 -0.50
C ALA A 474 19.02 1.83 -1.76
N GLY A 475 18.09 2.62 -2.29
CA GLY A 475 18.36 3.56 -3.38
C GLY A 475 19.13 4.83 -2.97
N THR A 476 19.38 5.04 -1.68
CA THR A 476 20.11 6.20 -1.16
C THR A 476 21.57 5.90 -0.86
N LYS A 477 22.43 6.90 -1.03
CA LYS A 477 23.82 6.82 -0.55
C LYS A 477 23.81 7.00 0.97
N PHE A 478 24.29 6.01 1.72
CA PHE A 478 24.35 6.06 3.18
C PHE A 478 25.55 6.90 3.66
N SER A 479 25.46 8.22 3.49
CA SER A 479 26.44 9.17 4.05
C SER A 479 26.46 9.10 5.59
N ARG A 480 27.44 9.76 6.22
CA ARG A 480 27.45 9.89 7.70
C ARG A 480 26.18 10.61 8.17
N ARG A 481 25.79 11.68 7.49
CA ARG A 481 24.57 12.44 7.77
C ARG A 481 23.32 11.57 7.63
N ASP A 482 23.18 10.84 6.52
CA ASP A 482 21.95 10.07 6.25
C ASP A 482 21.79 8.90 7.23
N ARG A 483 22.90 8.24 7.61
CA ARG A 483 22.91 7.23 8.67
C ARG A 483 22.48 7.81 10.02
N PHE A 484 22.93 9.03 10.35
CA PHE A 484 22.53 9.69 11.59
C PHE A 484 21.04 10.05 11.60
N VAL A 485 20.52 10.63 10.51
CA VAL A 485 19.08 10.92 10.35
C VAL A 485 18.25 9.64 10.50
N LEU A 486 18.65 8.57 9.81
CA LEU A 486 17.96 7.28 9.86
C LEU A 486 17.99 6.68 11.26
N ALA A 487 19.15 6.63 11.91
CA ALA A 487 19.29 6.06 13.25
C ALA A 487 18.43 6.81 14.27
N ALA A 488 18.43 8.15 14.22
CA ALA A 488 17.60 8.97 15.09
C ALA A 488 16.11 8.76 14.81
N ALA A 489 15.68 8.72 13.55
CA ALA A 489 14.29 8.48 13.20
C ALA A 489 13.80 7.09 13.64
N LEU A 490 14.61 6.05 13.39
CA LEU A 490 14.31 4.68 13.81
C LEU A 490 14.30 4.53 15.34
N SER A 491 15.08 5.30 16.09
CA SER A 491 15.06 5.24 17.55
C SER A 491 13.68 5.56 18.13
N PHE A 492 12.97 6.54 17.55
CA PHE A 492 11.60 6.87 17.93
C PHE A 492 10.60 5.87 17.34
N GLY A 493 10.72 5.53 16.06
CA GLY A 493 9.81 4.59 15.41
C GLY A 493 9.82 3.20 16.04
N VAL A 494 11.01 2.59 16.11
CA VAL A 494 11.21 1.26 16.72
C VAL A 494 11.00 1.33 18.23
N GLY A 495 11.45 2.40 18.90
CA GLY A 495 11.22 2.58 20.34
C GLY A 495 9.74 2.56 20.70
N ASN A 496 8.92 3.29 19.93
CA ASN A 496 7.47 3.31 20.12
C ASN A 496 6.80 1.99 19.66
N LEU A 497 7.34 1.31 18.65
CA LEU A 497 6.86 -0.02 18.25
C LEU A 497 7.06 -1.06 19.36
N LEU A 498 8.19 -0.99 20.08
CA LEU A 498 8.52 -1.91 21.17
C LEU A 498 7.85 -1.52 22.50
N ASN A 499 7.64 -0.22 22.75
CA ASN A 499 7.01 0.29 23.97
C ASN A 499 5.93 1.34 23.64
N HIS A 500 4.78 0.83 23.21
CA HIS A 500 3.64 1.62 22.73
C HIS A 500 3.06 2.59 23.78
N SER A 501 3.17 2.27 25.08
CA SER A 501 2.58 3.07 26.15
C SER A 501 3.39 4.29 26.58
N THR A 502 4.64 4.42 26.11
CA THR A 502 5.59 5.43 26.62
C THR A 502 5.04 6.85 26.51
N PHE A 503 4.45 7.19 25.36
CA PHE A 503 3.95 8.55 25.09
C PHE A 503 2.48 8.74 25.46
N THR A 504 1.75 7.66 25.76
CA THR A 504 0.33 7.71 26.11
C THR A 504 0.07 8.48 27.41
N TYR A 505 1.03 8.46 28.34
CA TYR A 505 0.95 9.11 29.64
C TYR A 505 1.49 10.56 29.66
N LEU A 506 2.02 11.06 28.54
CA LEU A 506 2.75 12.33 28.47
C LEU A 506 1.92 13.52 29.00
N PHE A 507 0.63 13.55 28.68
CA PHE A 507 -0.30 14.60 29.08
C PHE A 507 -1.42 14.12 30.00
N GLU A 508 -1.33 12.90 30.57
CA GLU A 508 -2.38 12.33 31.40
C GLU A 508 -2.71 13.18 32.64
N ARG A 509 -1.70 13.84 33.21
CA ARG A 509 -1.86 14.72 34.40
C ARG A 509 -2.21 16.17 34.05
N VAL A 510 -2.33 16.50 32.77
CA VAL A 510 -2.63 17.86 32.31
C VAL A 510 -4.12 17.91 31.97
N GLU A 511 -4.96 17.98 33.01
CA GLU A 511 -6.39 18.23 32.83
C GLU A 511 -6.63 19.72 32.61
N THR A 512 -7.06 20.10 31.40
CA THR A 512 -7.42 21.49 31.09
C THR A 512 -8.91 21.62 30.82
N SER A 513 -9.53 22.66 31.39
CA SER A 513 -10.95 22.97 31.15
C SER A 513 -11.25 23.36 29.69
N ASN A 514 -10.21 23.69 28.90
CA ASN A 514 -10.35 24.08 27.50
C ASN A 514 -10.29 22.85 26.59
N LYS A 515 -11.46 22.45 26.07
CA LYS A 515 -11.61 21.31 25.14
C LYS A 515 -10.71 21.40 23.91
N GLY A 516 -10.43 22.61 23.40
CA GLY A 516 -9.56 22.80 22.23
C GLY A 516 -8.09 22.52 22.55
N LEU A 517 -7.62 22.94 23.73
CA LEU A 517 -6.25 22.68 24.19
C LEU A 517 -6.07 21.20 24.54
N GLN A 518 -7.06 20.59 25.20
CA GLN A 518 -7.06 19.16 25.47
C GLN A 518 -6.97 18.36 24.17
N GLY A 519 -7.78 18.72 23.16
CA GLY A 519 -7.72 18.05 21.87
C GLY A 519 -6.39 18.22 21.13
N LEU A 520 -5.67 19.32 21.35
CA LEU A 520 -4.31 19.49 20.84
C LEU A 520 -3.32 18.55 21.54
N PHE A 521 -3.41 18.38 22.85
CA PHE A 521 -2.57 17.41 23.58
C PHE A 521 -2.87 15.97 23.18
N ASP A 522 -4.14 15.61 22.98
CA ASP A 522 -4.53 14.31 22.45
C ASP A 522 -4.00 14.11 21.02
N SER A 523 -4.06 15.14 20.18
CA SER A 523 -3.48 15.11 18.83
C SER A 523 -1.98 14.81 18.84
N ILE A 524 -1.22 15.52 19.70
CA ILE A 524 0.22 15.32 19.84
C ILE A 524 0.50 13.91 20.36
N THR A 525 -0.30 13.45 21.33
CA THR A 525 -0.19 12.09 21.88
C THR A 525 -0.39 11.04 20.79
N ILE A 526 -1.40 11.19 19.92
CA ILE A 526 -1.64 10.27 18.80
C ILE A 526 -0.45 10.27 17.83
N VAL A 527 0.09 11.44 17.47
CA VAL A 527 1.25 11.54 16.57
C VAL A 527 2.48 10.84 17.17
N LEU A 528 2.79 11.09 18.45
CA LEU A 528 3.95 10.50 19.12
C LEU A 528 3.77 9.00 19.40
N SER A 529 2.55 8.57 19.70
CA SER A 529 2.22 7.16 19.94
C SER A 529 2.05 6.36 18.64
N THR A 530 2.16 6.98 17.47
CA THR A 530 2.13 6.29 16.18
C THR A 530 3.57 6.11 15.63
N PRO A 531 4.08 4.87 15.49
CA PRO A 531 5.50 4.61 15.18
C PRO A 531 6.03 5.34 13.95
N PHE A 532 5.34 5.24 12.82
CA PHE A 532 5.80 5.84 11.57
C PHE A 532 5.69 7.37 11.56
N LEU A 533 4.70 7.95 12.26
CA LEU A 533 4.55 9.40 12.37
C LEU A 533 5.68 10.01 13.21
N SER A 534 5.96 9.43 14.37
CA SER A 534 7.08 9.88 15.21
C SER A 534 8.42 9.78 14.48
N ALA A 535 8.68 8.65 13.80
CA ALA A 535 9.88 8.48 12.97
C ALA A 535 9.95 9.49 11.82
N GLY A 536 8.83 9.71 11.11
CA GLY A 536 8.75 10.65 10.00
C GLY A 536 9.00 12.10 10.41
N VAL A 537 8.45 12.53 11.55
CA VAL A 537 8.70 13.87 12.11
C VAL A 537 10.18 14.05 12.44
N VAL A 538 10.78 13.10 13.15
CA VAL A 538 12.20 13.15 13.52
C VAL A 538 13.10 13.15 12.27
N ALA A 539 12.82 12.26 11.31
CA ALA A 539 13.56 12.18 10.06
C ALA A 539 13.49 13.50 9.27
N THR A 540 12.29 14.09 9.15
CA THR A 540 12.08 15.34 8.42
C THR A 540 12.78 16.51 9.09
N VAL A 541 12.62 16.65 10.42
CA VAL A 541 13.23 17.73 11.20
C VAL A 541 14.76 17.65 11.13
N LEU A 542 15.34 16.47 11.35
CA LEU A 542 16.79 16.29 11.29
C LEU A 542 17.34 16.48 9.88
N ASN A 543 16.61 16.02 8.85
CA ASN A 543 17.01 16.26 7.48
C ASN A 543 17.03 17.77 7.13
N LEU A 544 16.15 18.58 7.74
CA LEU A 544 16.13 20.03 7.52
C LEU A 544 17.19 20.79 8.32
N ILE A 545 17.51 20.33 9.54
CA ILE A 545 18.45 21.00 10.45
C ILE A 545 19.90 20.61 10.13
N LEU A 546 20.17 19.34 9.82
CA LEU A 546 21.53 18.87 9.63
C LEU A 546 22.13 19.39 8.33
N PRO A 547 23.31 20.04 8.39
CA PRO A 547 23.97 20.58 7.21
C PRO A 547 24.27 19.46 6.23
N THR A 548 24.10 19.74 4.94
CA THR A 548 24.49 18.81 3.87
C THR A 548 26.00 18.60 3.95
N ASP A 549 26.44 17.34 3.96
CA ASP A 549 27.87 17.01 3.85
C ASP A 549 28.39 17.69 2.57
N ILE A 550 29.45 18.50 2.71
CA ILE A 550 30.13 19.11 1.55
C ILE A 550 30.61 17.92 0.72
N PRO A 551 30.30 17.84 -0.59
CA PRO A 551 30.82 16.77 -1.41
C PRO A 551 32.35 16.83 -1.30
N GLU A 552 32.96 15.76 -0.79
CA GLU A 552 34.41 15.59 -0.87
C GLU A 552 34.77 15.80 -2.34
N LYS A 553 35.62 16.79 -2.61
CA LYS A 553 36.15 16.98 -3.96
C LYS A 553 36.87 15.67 -4.31
N GLU A 554 36.61 15.12 -5.49
CA GLU A 554 37.29 13.95 -6.07
C GLU A 554 38.83 14.06 -6.16
N GLY A 555 39.46 15.10 -5.58
CA GLY A 555 40.90 15.28 -5.49
C GLY A 555 41.54 14.85 -4.15
N ASP A 556 40.78 14.64 -3.06
CA ASP A 556 41.39 14.32 -1.76
C ASP A 556 41.67 12.82 -1.56
N LEU A 557 41.09 11.94 -2.40
CA LEU A 557 41.39 10.50 -2.38
C LEU A 557 42.71 10.17 -3.10
N ILE A 558 43.09 10.94 -4.13
CA ILE A 558 44.35 10.71 -4.88
C ILE A 558 45.57 11.15 -4.05
N ALA A 559 45.42 12.16 -3.18
CA ALA A 559 46.49 12.59 -2.28
C ALA A 559 46.79 11.57 -1.15
N SER A 560 45.87 10.64 -0.87
CA SER A 560 46.07 9.58 0.12
C SER A 560 46.70 8.30 -0.47
N GLU A 561 46.60 8.08 -1.78
CA GLU A 561 47.27 6.96 -2.45
C GLU A 561 48.74 7.28 -2.78
N GLU A 562 49.11 8.52 -3.09
CA GLU A 562 50.52 8.88 -3.36
C GLU A 562 51.41 8.94 -2.10
N ALA A 563 50.84 8.84 -0.90
CA ALA A 563 51.59 8.88 0.36
C ALA A 563 51.81 7.50 1.02
N THR A 564 51.39 6.40 0.38
CA THR A 564 51.49 5.04 0.96
C THR A 564 52.27 4.02 0.12
N ASP A 565 52.97 4.47 -0.92
CA ASP A 565 53.75 3.60 -1.82
C ASP A 565 55.09 3.07 -1.27
N ASP A 566 55.32 3.06 0.05
CA ASP A 566 56.59 2.60 0.63
C ASP A 566 56.51 1.54 1.73
N GLU A 567 55.37 0.85 1.91
CA GLU A 567 55.36 -0.40 2.68
C GLU A 567 54.59 -1.53 1.98
N SER A 568 55.35 -2.55 1.59
CA SER A 568 54.94 -3.79 0.94
C SER A 568 53.83 -4.52 1.71
N VAL A 569 52.65 -4.66 1.09
CA VAL A 569 51.59 -5.57 1.56
C VAL A 569 51.55 -6.82 0.69
N GLU A 570 51.88 -7.93 1.33
CA GLU A 570 51.81 -9.31 0.82
C GLU A 570 50.32 -9.68 0.57
N LYS A 571 49.98 -10.04 -0.67
CA LYS A 571 48.64 -10.52 -1.04
C LYS A 571 48.47 -11.97 -0.58
N ILE A 572 47.56 -12.20 0.36
CA ILE A 572 47.09 -13.54 0.73
C ILE A 572 45.91 -13.89 -0.20
N ASP A 573 46.17 -14.74 -1.20
CA ASP A 573 45.14 -15.36 -2.04
C ASP A 573 44.45 -16.52 -1.28
N VAL A 574 43.13 -16.41 -1.10
CA VAL A 574 42.30 -17.33 -0.31
C VAL A 574 41.95 -18.62 -1.07
N GLU A 575 42.33 -18.76 -2.34
CA GLU A 575 42.01 -19.93 -3.16
C GLU A 575 43.07 -21.05 -3.15
N ALA A 576 44.22 -20.86 -2.48
CA ALA A 576 45.26 -21.90 -2.38
C ALA A 576 45.11 -22.84 -1.16
N GLN A 577 44.23 -22.53 -0.19
CA GLN A 577 44.13 -23.31 1.07
C GLN A 577 43.14 -24.47 1.05
N LEU A 578 42.40 -24.67 -0.06
CA LEU A 578 41.44 -25.77 -0.18
C LEU A 578 42.05 -27.06 -0.76
N ASP A 579 43.13 -26.96 -1.54
CA ASP A 579 43.78 -28.15 -2.13
C ASP A 579 44.80 -28.82 -1.19
N GLU A 580 45.35 -28.09 -0.21
CA GLU A 580 46.37 -28.65 0.70
C GLU A 580 45.77 -29.51 1.84
N LYS A 581 44.46 -29.36 2.12
CA LYS A 581 43.75 -30.16 3.14
C LYS A 581 43.25 -31.51 2.64
N SER A 582 43.16 -31.71 1.32
CA SER A 582 42.76 -33.00 0.71
C SER A 582 43.93 -34.00 0.63
N SER A 583 45.17 -33.49 0.51
CA SER A 583 46.39 -34.33 0.33
C SER A 583 46.89 -35.01 1.62
N LYS A 584 46.56 -34.48 2.81
CA LYS A 584 47.08 -35.01 4.10
C LYS A 584 46.21 -36.09 4.77
N LEU A 585 45.14 -36.57 4.13
CA LEU A 585 44.30 -37.64 4.69
C LEU A 585 44.66 -39.06 4.20
N HIS A 586 45.73 -39.23 3.41
CA HIS A 586 46.16 -40.55 2.90
C HIS A 586 47.59 -40.98 3.27
N SER A 587 48.22 -40.37 4.27
CA SER A 587 49.49 -40.88 4.77
C SER A 587 49.70 -40.60 6.26
N VAL A 588 48.95 -41.29 7.13
CA VAL A 588 49.40 -41.90 8.39
C VAL A 588 48.50 -43.09 8.68
#